data_AF-A0A6G2VUA9-F1
#
_entry.id   AF-A0A6G2VUA9-F1
#
_cell.length_a   1.000
_cell.length_b   1.000
_cell.length_c   1.000
_cell.angle_alpha   90.00
_cell.angle_beta   90.00
_cell.angle_gamma   90.00
#
_symmetry.space_group_name_H-M   'P 1'
#
loop_
_entity.id
_entity.type
_entity.pdbx_description
1 polymer ?
#
loop_
_entity_poly.entity_id
_entity_poly.type
_entity_poly.pdbx_seq_one_letter_code
_entity_poly.pdbx_strand_id
1 'polypeptide(L)'
;GDAVGCDRLEELTPRTPLALPGSGAVQLQVAVSGPDDSGRRTVSVYSHHEDGASEDPWTLHARGVLTAGAPAGSAAGRVPAEWPPADAEPIDAAGLHEDGEEGVGIARGSAFQGLRQAWRRGEEILAEVVLPEELRGDAGRYGLHPALLDAALHAVHGKPVDGTEDAIALTHAWSGVALYATGATTLRVRLVPEAGGGVAAVLADETGQVVATAEAVTSRSVTPDDVAGPGRVPHESLFRVQWAALPEAPAAAVEGLAAGYPVVGPDADELRALLGIADEGTAVYADVREAAMYGETAPGCVLLPFLSGSPVVGDAVDPAVVRSVTLGALESLQAWLAEERSAGSRLVVVTRGAVSAVPGEDVT
;
A
#
# COMPACT_ATOMS: atom_id res chain seq x y z
N GLY A 1 12.78 18.50 20.81
CA GLY A 1 13.83 18.67 21.82
C GLY A 1 13.68 19.98 22.55
N ASP A 2 13.79 21.09 21.81
CA ASP A 2 13.84 22.46 22.35
C ASP A 2 12.72 22.80 23.34
N ALA A 3 11.48 22.43 23.02
CA ALA A 3 10.31 22.68 23.89
C ALA A 3 10.41 22.01 25.28
N VAL A 4 11.25 20.98 25.44
CA VAL A 4 11.46 20.26 26.70
C VAL A 4 12.91 20.35 27.20
N GLY A 5 13.73 21.21 26.59
CA GLY A 5 15.13 21.42 26.97
C GLY A 5 16.05 20.23 26.72
N CYS A 6 15.71 19.36 25.76
CA CYS A 6 16.57 18.24 25.35
C CYS A 6 17.14 18.53 23.95
N ASP A 7 18.45 18.67 23.87
CA ASP A 7 19.21 19.01 22.65
C ASP A 7 19.71 17.77 21.88
N ARG A 8 19.55 16.57 22.44
CA ARG A 8 19.98 15.32 21.83
C ARG A 8 18.84 14.30 21.74
N LEU A 9 18.74 13.67 20.58
CA LEU A 9 17.95 12.47 20.35
C LEU A 9 18.88 11.27 20.52
N GLU A 10 18.78 10.62 21.67
CA GLU A 10 19.62 9.48 22.02
C GLU A 10 19.33 8.29 21.11
N GLU A 11 18.05 8.01 20.87
CA GLU A 11 17.59 6.95 19.98
C GLU A 11 16.23 7.31 19.37
N LEU A 12 15.98 6.92 18.12
CA LEU A 12 14.66 6.92 17.49
C LEU A 12 14.52 5.75 16.52
N THR A 13 13.50 4.93 16.74
CA THR A 13 13.18 3.78 15.89
C THR A 13 11.78 3.95 15.29
N PRO A 14 11.63 4.02 13.96
CA PRO A 14 10.35 3.88 13.29
C PRO A 14 9.77 2.48 13.54
N ARG A 15 8.45 2.40 13.61
CA ARG A 15 7.67 1.21 13.94
C ARG A 15 6.75 0.85 12.78
N THR A 16 5.87 1.77 12.43
CA THR A 16 4.88 1.59 11.37
C THR A 16 5.01 2.75 10.38
N PRO A 17 5.09 2.48 9.06
CA PRO A 17 5.09 3.53 8.05
C PRO A 17 3.87 4.44 8.17
N LEU A 18 4.06 5.74 7.91
CA LEU A 18 2.97 6.70 7.83
C LEU A 18 2.55 6.89 6.37
N ALA A 19 1.43 6.31 5.98
CA ALA A 19 0.86 6.54 4.65
C ALA A 19 0.12 7.88 4.63
N LEU A 20 0.48 8.75 3.69
CA LEU A 20 -0.25 9.99 3.46
C LEU A 20 -1.37 9.73 2.45
N PRO A 21 -2.63 10.07 2.76
CA PRO A 21 -3.73 9.88 1.82
C PRO A 21 -3.61 10.90 0.67
N GLY A 22 -4.13 10.54 -0.52
CA GLY A 22 -4.11 11.42 -1.69
C GLY A 22 -4.99 12.67 -1.54
N SER A 23 -5.93 12.63 -0.59
CA SER A 23 -6.79 13.73 -0.16
C SER A 23 -7.08 13.58 1.34
N GLY A 24 -7.52 14.67 1.98
CA GLY A 24 -7.77 14.67 3.42
C GLY A 24 -6.52 15.06 4.22
N ALA A 25 -6.62 14.98 5.54
CA ALA A 25 -5.53 15.34 6.45
C ALA A 25 -5.24 14.22 7.44
N VAL A 26 -3.99 14.22 7.90
CA VAL A 26 -3.51 13.32 8.95
C VAL A 26 -3.18 14.17 10.16
N GLN A 27 -3.80 13.84 11.30
CA GLN A 27 -3.45 14.45 12.56
C GLN A 27 -2.19 13.78 13.12
N LEU A 28 -1.20 14.58 13.50
CA LEU A 28 0.03 14.12 14.12
C LEU A 28 0.07 14.50 15.59
N GLN A 29 0.45 13.56 16.44
CA GLN A 29 0.68 13.81 17.85
C GLN A 29 2.08 13.34 18.24
N VAL A 30 2.88 14.25 18.80
CA VAL A 30 4.19 13.93 19.37
C VAL A 30 4.07 14.00 20.89
N ALA A 31 4.07 12.84 21.54
CA ALA A 31 3.98 12.72 22.99
C ALA A 31 5.39 12.64 23.58
N VAL A 32 5.69 13.47 24.58
CA VAL A 32 6.96 13.45 25.31
C VAL A 32 6.68 13.21 26.80
N SER A 33 7.35 12.24 27.40
CA SER A 33 7.18 11.93 28.82
C SER A 33 7.77 13.00 29.74
N GLY A 34 7.40 12.93 31.02
CA GLY A 34 8.21 13.53 32.08
C GLY A 34 9.66 13.01 32.06
N PRO A 35 10.61 13.75 32.66
CA PRO A 35 11.97 13.26 32.78
C PRO A 35 12.00 12.07 33.75
N ASP A 36 12.81 11.06 33.46
CA ASP A 36 13.17 10.01 34.41
C ASP A 36 14.24 10.50 35.40
N ASP A 37 14.70 9.60 36.29
CA ASP A 37 15.73 9.89 37.30
C ASP A 37 17.08 10.35 36.69
N SER A 38 17.32 10.07 35.41
CA SER A 38 18.51 10.49 34.65
C SER A 38 18.28 11.73 33.78
N GLY A 39 17.06 12.30 33.80
CA GLY A 39 16.68 13.43 32.95
C GLY A 39 16.28 13.04 31.53
N ARG A 40 16.24 11.74 31.19
CA ARG A 40 15.83 11.25 29.87
C ARG A 40 14.32 11.28 29.73
N ARG A 41 13.84 11.50 28.50
CA ARG A 41 12.41 11.59 28.17
C ARG A 41 12.10 10.67 27.02
N THR A 42 11.09 9.83 27.15
CA THR A 42 10.57 9.06 26.02
C THR A 42 9.82 10.00 25.07
N VAL A 43 10.05 9.87 23.77
CA VAL A 43 9.27 10.51 22.72
C VAL A 43 8.55 9.46 21.87
N SER A 44 7.29 9.70 21.55
CA SER A 44 6.48 8.84 20.68
C SER A 44 5.73 9.68 19.66
N VAL A 45 5.71 9.23 18.40
CA VAL A 45 5.02 9.90 17.30
C VAL A 45 3.84 9.04 16.87
N TYR A 46 2.63 9.61 16.92
CA TYR A 46 1.38 8.97 16.55
C TYR A 46 0.71 9.70 15.39
N SER A 47 -0.13 8.98 14.64
CA SER A 47 -1.06 9.59 13.69
C SER A 47 -2.48 9.05 13.79
N HIS A 48 -3.43 9.84 13.30
CA HIS A 48 -4.83 9.48 13.14
C HIS A 48 -5.37 10.13 11.86
N HIS A 49 -6.11 9.38 11.05
CA HIS A 49 -6.71 9.88 9.81
C HIS A 49 -7.98 10.68 10.12
N GLU A 50 -8.15 11.86 9.52
CA GLU A 50 -9.33 12.71 9.78
C GLU A 50 -10.62 12.12 9.17
N ASP A 51 -10.51 11.40 8.05
CA ASP A 51 -11.63 10.75 7.36
C ASP A 51 -12.02 9.37 7.97
N GLY A 52 -11.27 8.92 8.98
CA GLY A 52 -11.61 7.72 9.76
C GLY A 52 -12.81 7.97 10.67
N ALA A 53 -13.47 6.90 11.11
CA ALA A 53 -14.47 7.05 12.17
C ALA A 53 -13.75 7.62 13.41
N SER A 54 -14.40 8.49 14.19
CA SER A 54 -13.79 9.12 15.38
C SER A 54 -13.34 8.12 16.47
N GLU A 55 -13.57 6.83 16.27
CA GLU A 55 -13.17 5.72 17.14
C GLU A 55 -11.94 4.96 16.64
N ASP A 56 -11.36 5.33 15.49
CA ASP A 56 -10.17 4.66 14.98
C ASP A 56 -8.96 4.87 15.92
N PRO A 57 -8.17 3.83 16.20
CA PRO A 57 -7.05 3.94 17.13
C PRO A 57 -5.90 4.74 16.53
N TRP A 58 -5.25 5.57 17.35
CA TRP A 58 -4.00 6.24 16.99
C TRP A 58 -2.91 5.20 16.66
N THR A 59 -2.25 5.37 15.52
CA THR A 59 -1.16 4.49 15.09
C THR A 59 0.19 5.04 15.55
N LEU A 60 1.00 4.21 16.22
CA LEU A 60 2.36 4.58 16.64
C LEU A 60 3.35 4.41 15.48
N HIS A 61 3.97 5.50 15.05
CA HIS A 61 4.92 5.50 13.92
C HIS A 61 6.38 5.46 14.35
N ALA A 62 6.74 6.10 15.45
CA ALA A 62 8.11 6.11 15.94
C ALA A 62 8.15 6.24 17.46
N ARG A 63 9.18 5.65 18.07
CA ARG A 63 9.48 5.79 19.49
C ARG A 63 10.97 6.04 19.68
N GLY A 64 11.31 6.88 20.65
CA GLY A 64 12.68 7.24 20.92
C GLY A 64 12.89 7.80 22.32
N VAL A 65 14.12 8.27 22.55
CA VAL A 65 14.55 8.89 23.81
C VAL A 65 15.25 10.20 23.52
N LEU A 66 14.81 11.26 24.20
CA LEU A 66 15.43 12.56 24.24
C LEU A 66 16.24 12.70 25.52
N THR A 67 17.41 13.31 25.43
CA THR A 67 18.28 13.60 26.57
C THR A 67 18.84 15.01 26.47
N ALA A 68 19.27 15.54 27.60
CA ALA A 68 19.99 16.80 27.68
C ALA A 68 21.48 16.50 27.88
N GLY A 69 22.34 17.15 27.10
CA GLY A 69 23.78 17.05 27.31
C GLY A 69 24.57 17.17 26.01
N ALA A 70 25.73 17.84 26.12
CA ALA A 70 26.62 18.05 25.01
C ALA A 70 27.04 16.70 24.38
N PRO A 71 26.98 16.56 23.05
CA PRO A 71 27.38 15.33 22.39
C PRO A 71 28.85 15.04 22.67
N ALA A 72 29.15 13.77 22.98
CA ALA A 72 30.49 13.26 22.70
C ALA A 72 30.65 13.37 21.18
N GLY A 73 31.69 14.07 20.70
CA GLY A 73 31.82 14.40 19.28
C GLY A 73 31.57 13.20 18.33
N SER A 74 31.06 13.47 17.13
CA SER A 74 30.74 12.41 16.17
C SER A 74 31.99 11.61 15.77
N ALA A 75 31.86 10.29 15.68
CA ALA A 75 32.90 9.39 15.17
C ALA A 75 33.31 9.74 13.72
N ALA A 76 32.38 10.30 12.93
CA ALA A 76 32.66 10.81 11.59
C ALA A 76 33.49 12.11 11.58
N GLY A 77 33.80 12.70 12.75
CA GLY A 77 34.71 13.82 12.90
C GLY A 77 34.15 15.13 12.36
N ARG A 78 34.77 15.66 11.29
CA ARG A 78 34.35 16.90 10.62
C ARG A 78 34.33 16.71 9.11
N VAL A 79 33.54 17.51 8.42
CA VAL A 79 33.62 17.62 6.95
C VAL A 79 34.97 18.22 6.54
N PRO A 80 35.55 17.82 5.39
CA PRO A 80 36.73 18.46 4.83
C PRO A 80 36.49 19.94 4.53
N ALA A 81 37.52 20.78 4.75
CA ALA A 81 37.47 22.20 4.41
C ALA A 81 37.64 22.44 2.89
N GLU A 82 38.40 21.57 2.23
CA GLU A 82 38.56 21.57 0.78
C GLU A 82 37.38 20.82 0.14
N TRP A 83 36.70 21.47 -0.80
CA TRP A 83 35.53 20.93 -1.47
C TRP A 83 35.52 21.31 -2.95
N PRO A 84 35.40 20.36 -3.90
CA PRO A 84 35.30 18.92 -3.68
C PRO A 84 36.59 18.32 -3.08
N PRO A 85 36.51 17.19 -2.34
CA PRO A 85 37.69 16.56 -1.75
C PRO A 85 38.64 16.06 -2.84
N ALA A 86 39.89 16.54 -2.85
CA ALA A 86 40.88 16.21 -3.88
C ALA A 86 41.32 14.73 -3.88
N ASP A 87 41.14 14.05 -2.74
CA ASP A 87 41.53 12.66 -2.48
C ASP A 87 40.34 11.69 -2.55
N ALA A 88 39.23 12.09 -3.18
CA ALA A 88 38.03 11.27 -3.31
C ALA A 88 37.62 11.05 -4.78
N GLU A 89 37.14 9.84 -5.08
CA GLU A 89 36.67 9.46 -6.40
C GLU A 89 35.19 9.85 -6.58
N PRO A 90 34.80 10.49 -7.69
CA PRO A 90 33.41 10.87 -7.92
C PRO A 90 32.51 9.65 -8.08
N ILE A 91 31.32 9.71 -7.51
CA ILE A 91 30.23 8.76 -7.67
C ILE A 91 29.21 9.37 -8.64
N ASP A 92 28.69 8.58 -9.56
CA ASP A 92 27.60 9.02 -10.44
C ASP A 92 26.31 9.19 -9.64
N ALA A 93 25.99 10.44 -9.30
CA ALA A 93 24.78 10.79 -8.58
C ALA A 93 23.51 10.61 -9.42
N ALA A 94 23.60 10.67 -10.76
CA ALA A 94 22.44 10.49 -11.63
C ALA A 94 21.99 9.03 -11.61
N GLY A 95 22.93 8.09 -11.72
CA GLY A 95 22.65 6.65 -11.59
C GLY A 95 22.03 6.27 -10.24
N LEU A 96 22.38 6.96 -9.14
CA LEU A 96 21.76 6.73 -7.83
C LEU A 96 20.28 7.14 -7.76
N HIS A 97 19.84 8.08 -8.61
CA HIS A 97 18.42 8.45 -8.71
C HIS A 97 17.66 7.44 -9.57
N GLU A 98 18.23 7.03 -10.70
CA GLU A 98 17.61 6.10 -11.67
C GLU A 98 17.50 4.66 -11.13
N ASP A 99 18.55 4.13 -10.49
CA ASP A 99 18.58 2.76 -9.93
C ASP A 99 17.51 2.53 -8.85
N GLY A 100 17.12 3.58 -8.12
CA GLY A 100 16.08 3.52 -7.09
C GLY A 100 14.66 3.45 -7.66
N GLU A 101 14.45 3.95 -8.88
CA GLU A 101 13.14 4.04 -9.53
C GLU A 101 12.83 2.79 -10.37
N GLU A 102 13.82 2.25 -11.08
CA GLU A 102 13.62 1.13 -12.02
C GLU A 102 13.55 -0.25 -11.34
N GLY A 103 14.20 -0.44 -10.19
CA GLY A 103 14.36 -1.76 -9.56
C GLY A 103 13.30 -2.15 -8.53
N VAL A 104 12.69 -1.19 -7.82
CA VAL A 104 11.87 -1.50 -6.61
C VAL A 104 10.61 -0.62 -6.48
N GLY A 105 10.29 0.18 -7.50
CA GLY A 105 9.00 0.89 -7.60
C GLY A 105 8.81 2.07 -6.63
N ILE A 106 9.89 2.66 -6.09
CA ILE A 106 9.79 3.91 -5.31
C ILE A 106 9.97 5.10 -6.25
N ALA A 107 8.86 5.76 -6.59
CA ALA A 107 8.89 7.03 -7.30
C ALA A 107 9.34 8.14 -6.33
N ARG A 108 10.52 8.74 -6.57
CA ARG A 108 10.99 9.88 -5.78
C ARG A 108 10.52 11.18 -6.43
N GLY A 109 9.63 11.89 -5.75
CA GLY A 109 9.21 13.22 -6.19
C GLY A 109 10.38 14.20 -6.25
N SER A 110 10.27 15.24 -7.08
CA SER A 110 11.30 16.28 -7.28
C SER A 110 11.81 16.93 -5.98
N ALA A 111 10.94 17.01 -4.96
CA ALA A 111 11.27 17.49 -3.63
C ALA A 111 12.44 16.74 -2.96
N PHE A 112 12.61 15.45 -3.27
CA PHE A 112 13.61 14.58 -2.65
C PHE A 112 14.86 14.36 -3.52
N GLN A 113 14.91 14.92 -4.73
CA GLN A 113 16.07 14.80 -5.63
C GLN A 113 17.14 15.85 -5.31
N GLY A 114 17.50 15.98 -4.03
CA GLY A 114 18.42 17.00 -3.53
C GLY A 114 19.91 16.67 -3.70
N LEU A 115 20.26 15.41 -3.93
CA LEU A 115 21.66 14.97 -4.09
C LEU A 115 22.25 15.51 -5.40
N ARG A 116 23.29 16.35 -5.29
CA ARG A 116 23.94 16.99 -6.44
C ARG A 116 25.20 16.26 -6.87
N GLN A 117 26.06 15.97 -5.90
CA GLN A 117 27.37 15.36 -6.15
C GLN A 117 27.71 14.44 -4.99
N ALA A 118 28.40 13.35 -5.28
CA ALA A 118 28.89 12.41 -4.27
C ALA A 118 30.29 11.92 -4.63
N TRP A 119 31.07 11.59 -3.61
CA TRP A 119 32.43 11.10 -3.74
C TRP A 119 32.68 9.97 -2.74
N ARG A 120 33.57 9.05 -3.10
CA ARG A 120 34.06 7.97 -2.24
C ARG A 120 35.51 8.22 -1.88
N ARG A 121 35.84 8.15 -0.60
CA ARG A 121 37.21 8.17 -0.11
C ARG A 121 37.45 6.95 0.79
N GLY A 122 38.04 5.89 0.22
CA GLY A 122 38.10 4.60 0.92
C GLY A 122 36.69 4.07 1.17
N GLU A 123 36.31 3.90 2.43
CA GLU A 123 34.97 3.43 2.82
C GLU A 123 34.00 4.56 3.20
N GLU A 124 34.47 5.81 3.30
CA GLU A 124 33.59 6.94 3.60
C GLU A 124 33.00 7.56 2.33
N ILE A 125 31.80 8.12 2.50
CA ILE A 125 31.04 8.79 1.46
C ILE A 125 30.93 10.26 1.81
N LEU A 126 31.22 11.12 0.83
CA LEU A 126 31.10 12.56 0.91
C LEU A 126 30.03 12.98 -0.09
N ALA A 127 29.11 13.86 0.29
CA ALA A 127 28.04 14.30 -0.61
C ALA A 127 27.72 15.78 -0.46
N GLU A 128 27.33 16.40 -1.56
CA GLU A 128 26.75 17.74 -1.61
C GLU A 128 25.26 17.62 -1.93
N VAL A 129 24.45 18.21 -1.07
CA VAL A 129 22.98 18.13 -1.15
C VAL A 129 22.41 19.52 -1.07
N VAL A 130 21.46 19.81 -1.95
CA VAL A 130 20.83 21.11 -2.07
C VAL A 130 19.32 20.94 -2.08
N LEU A 131 18.64 21.67 -1.19
CA LEU A 131 17.19 21.71 -1.16
C LEU A 131 16.66 22.33 -2.47
N PRO A 132 15.66 21.72 -3.12
CA PRO A 132 15.01 22.27 -4.31
C PRO A 132 14.51 23.71 -4.08
N GLU A 133 14.57 24.55 -5.12
CA GLU A 133 14.26 25.99 -5.01
C GLU A 133 12.87 26.25 -4.42
N GLU A 134 11.90 25.41 -4.81
CA GLU A 134 10.50 25.50 -4.41
C GLU A 134 10.32 25.36 -2.89
N LEU A 135 11.25 24.69 -2.21
CA LEU A 135 11.19 24.41 -0.78
C LEU A 135 12.09 25.34 0.05
N ARG A 136 12.95 26.16 -0.58
CA ARG A 136 13.89 27.04 0.13
C ARG A 136 13.19 28.08 1.00
N GLY A 137 12.04 28.58 0.56
CA GLY A 137 11.23 29.53 1.33
C GLY A 137 10.75 28.99 2.67
N ASP A 138 10.61 27.66 2.79
CA ASP A 138 10.15 27.01 4.01
C ASP A 138 11.29 26.44 4.86
N ALA A 139 12.53 26.42 4.37
CA ALA A 139 13.69 25.85 5.08
C ALA A 139 13.84 26.40 6.52
N GLY A 140 13.67 27.71 6.69
CA GLY A 140 13.77 28.38 7.99
C GLY A 140 12.65 28.05 8.99
N ARG A 141 11.59 27.37 8.55
CA ARG A 141 10.51 26.87 9.44
C ARG A 141 10.86 25.54 10.09
N TYR A 142 11.88 24.85 9.59
CA TYR A 142 12.35 23.58 10.09
C TYR A 142 13.67 23.75 10.84
N GLY A 143 13.87 22.90 11.85
CA GLY A 143 15.21 22.70 12.40
C GLY A 143 16.16 22.25 11.28
N LEU A 144 15.81 21.15 10.62
CA LEU A 144 16.40 20.73 9.35
C LEU A 144 15.28 20.27 8.43
N HIS A 145 15.26 20.72 7.18
CA HIS A 145 14.19 20.37 6.25
C HIS A 145 14.19 18.85 5.99
N PRO A 146 13.06 18.12 6.15
CA PRO A 146 13.03 16.66 6.01
C PRO A 146 13.56 16.16 4.66
N ALA A 147 13.22 16.83 3.56
CA ALA A 147 13.73 16.46 2.23
C ALA A 147 15.25 16.67 2.07
N LEU A 148 15.82 17.65 2.79
CA LEU A 148 17.27 17.89 2.77
C LEU A 148 18.01 16.82 3.59
N LEU A 149 17.46 16.44 4.75
CA LEU A 149 17.98 15.34 5.56
C LEU A 149 17.88 13.99 4.85
N ASP A 150 16.75 13.72 4.20
CA ASP A 150 16.54 12.49 3.44
C ASP A 150 17.58 12.37 2.30
N ALA A 151 17.72 13.44 1.51
CA ALA A 151 18.70 13.49 0.43
C ALA A 151 20.16 13.39 0.90
N ALA A 152 20.48 13.80 2.14
CA ALA A 152 21.80 13.59 2.75
C ALA A 152 22.14 12.11 2.97
N LEU A 153 21.14 11.26 3.16
CA LEU A 153 21.33 9.83 3.35
C LEU A 153 21.21 9.03 2.05
N HIS A 154 20.81 9.66 0.93
CA HIS A 154 20.67 8.96 -0.36
C HIS A 154 21.94 8.30 -0.84
N ALA A 155 23.09 8.89 -0.56
CA ALA A 155 24.38 8.34 -1.00
C ALA A 155 24.76 7.00 -0.34
N VAL A 156 24.05 6.59 0.73
CA VAL A 156 24.16 5.29 1.39
C VAL A 156 22.90 4.43 1.26
N HIS A 157 21.76 5.00 0.87
CA HIS A 157 20.55 4.27 0.47
C HIS A 157 20.73 3.68 -0.94
N GLY A 158 21.55 2.64 -1.04
CA GLY A 158 21.77 1.87 -2.27
C GLY A 158 21.28 0.42 -2.13
N LYS A 159 21.98 -0.48 -2.85
CA LYS A 159 21.68 -1.92 -2.90
C LYS A 159 21.41 -2.51 -1.50
N PRO A 160 20.45 -3.45 -1.38
CA PRO A 160 20.07 -4.03 -0.10
C PRO A 160 21.28 -4.58 0.63
N VAL A 161 21.36 -4.30 1.94
CA VAL A 161 22.48 -4.69 2.81
C VAL A 161 22.74 -6.21 2.74
N ASP A 162 21.68 -6.98 2.50
CA ASP A 162 21.68 -8.44 2.47
C ASP A 162 21.58 -9.04 1.05
N GLY A 163 21.62 -8.21 -0.01
CA GLY A 163 21.50 -8.66 -1.40
C GLY A 163 20.13 -9.21 -1.79
N THR A 164 19.09 -8.94 -0.98
CA THR A 164 17.71 -9.34 -1.25
C THR A 164 17.19 -8.70 -2.53
N GLU A 165 16.83 -9.49 -3.53
CA GLU A 165 16.17 -8.98 -4.74
C GLU A 165 14.84 -8.28 -4.37
N ASP A 166 14.50 -7.20 -5.07
CA ASP A 166 13.29 -6.39 -4.86
C ASP A 166 13.12 -5.71 -3.49
N ALA A 167 14.22 -5.50 -2.74
CA ALA A 167 14.21 -4.78 -1.46
C ALA A 167 15.02 -3.47 -1.50
N ILE A 168 14.57 -2.44 -0.77
CA ILE A 168 15.31 -1.19 -0.57
C ILE A 168 15.78 -1.07 0.87
N ALA A 169 17.03 -0.62 1.05
CA ALA A 169 17.53 -0.20 2.34
C ALA A 169 16.93 1.17 2.74
N LEU A 170 15.99 1.18 3.69
CA LEU A 170 15.42 2.39 4.29
C LEU A 170 15.98 2.61 5.69
N THR A 171 16.13 3.87 6.10
CA THR A 171 16.56 4.21 7.45
C THR A 171 15.64 3.59 8.51
N HIS A 172 16.22 2.86 9.46
CA HIS A 172 15.52 2.11 10.49
C HIS A 172 15.80 2.59 11.92
N ALA A 173 17.00 3.07 12.24
CA ALA A 173 17.23 3.63 13.56
C ALA A 173 18.22 4.78 13.49
N TRP A 174 17.98 5.76 14.35
CA TRP A 174 18.81 6.91 14.55
C TRP A 174 19.34 6.90 15.98
N SER A 175 20.64 7.10 16.15
CA SER A 175 21.28 7.14 17.45
C SER A 175 22.15 8.39 17.58
N GLY A 176 22.06 9.03 18.74
CA GLY A 176 22.90 10.18 19.09
C GLY A 176 22.80 11.35 18.12
N VAL A 177 21.59 11.71 17.70
CA VAL A 177 21.38 12.84 16.79
C VAL A 177 21.37 14.15 17.56
N ALA A 178 22.15 15.12 17.09
CA ALA A 178 22.18 16.48 17.61
C ALA A 178 22.04 17.49 16.46
N LEU A 179 21.28 18.55 16.71
CA LEU A 179 21.06 19.66 15.78
C LEU A 179 21.69 20.92 16.37
N TYR A 180 22.53 21.61 15.59
CA TYR A 180 23.32 22.77 16.04
C TYR A 180 22.92 24.07 15.33
N ALA A 181 22.46 23.97 14.09
CA ALA A 181 22.01 25.11 13.29
C ALA A 181 20.69 24.77 12.60
N THR A 182 19.94 25.82 12.23
CA THR A 182 18.61 25.67 11.60
C THR A 182 18.51 26.43 10.29
N GLY A 183 17.55 26.04 9.44
CA GLY A 183 17.29 26.74 8.18
C GLY A 183 18.31 26.51 7.07
N ALA A 184 19.16 25.48 7.18
CA ALA A 184 20.09 25.12 6.12
C ALA A 184 19.35 24.77 4.81
N THR A 185 19.83 25.28 3.69
CA THR A 185 19.34 24.93 2.33
C THR A 185 20.32 24.07 1.56
N THR A 186 21.58 24.02 2.01
CA THR A 186 22.67 23.26 1.40
C THR A 186 23.42 22.51 2.49
N LEU A 187 23.81 21.26 2.22
CA LEU A 187 24.62 20.45 3.12
C LEU A 187 25.81 19.84 2.39
N ARG A 188 26.97 19.91 3.04
CA ARG A 188 28.10 19.00 2.85
C ARG A 188 28.00 17.89 3.88
N VAL A 189 28.03 16.66 3.40
CA VAL A 189 27.74 15.46 4.17
C VAL A 189 28.98 14.59 4.20
N ARG A 190 29.30 14.05 5.37
CA ARG A 190 30.30 12.99 5.54
C ARG A 190 29.67 11.82 6.27
N LEU A 191 29.73 10.64 5.63
CA LEU A 191 29.20 9.39 6.14
C LEU A 191 30.35 8.40 6.30
N VAL A 192 30.52 7.86 7.49
CA VAL A 192 31.57 6.89 7.81
C VAL A 192 30.91 5.59 8.29
N PRO A 193 31.18 4.43 7.68
CA PRO A 193 30.61 3.17 8.13
C PRO A 193 31.12 2.79 9.52
N GLU A 194 30.23 2.23 10.34
CA GLU A 194 30.58 1.72 11.67
C GLU A 194 30.71 0.20 11.68
N ALA A 195 31.63 -0.32 12.51
CA ALA A 195 31.90 -1.75 12.62
C ALA A 195 30.69 -2.57 13.12
N GLY A 196 29.75 -1.93 13.82
CA GLY A 196 28.50 -2.53 14.30
C GLY A 196 27.35 -2.52 13.30
N GLY A 197 27.58 -2.01 12.08
CA GLY A 197 26.55 -1.75 11.08
C GLY A 197 26.01 -0.31 11.17
N GLY A 198 25.55 0.21 10.03
CA GLY A 198 25.11 1.60 9.89
C GLY A 198 26.25 2.57 9.59
N VAL A 199 25.92 3.87 9.61
CA VAL A 199 26.85 4.95 9.29
C VAL A 199 26.78 6.08 10.32
N ALA A 200 27.94 6.56 10.75
CA ALA A 200 28.06 7.82 11.47
C ALA A 200 27.97 8.98 10.48
N ALA A 201 27.26 10.06 10.82
CA ALA A 201 27.01 11.18 9.92
C ALA A 201 27.39 12.53 10.53
N VAL A 202 28.03 13.38 9.72
CA VAL A 202 28.23 14.80 10.00
C VAL A 202 27.69 15.61 8.82
N LEU A 203 26.79 16.53 9.12
CA LEU A 203 26.14 17.44 8.18
C LEU A 203 26.61 18.87 8.48
N ALA A 204 27.19 19.53 7.50
CA ALA A 204 27.67 20.90 7.61
C ALA A 204 27.11 21.77 6.48
N ASP A 205 27.01 23.08 6.68
CA ASP A 205 26.61 24.02 5.64
C ASP A 205 27.74 24.28 4.64
N GLU A 206 27.50 25.15 3.66
CA GLU A 206 28.48 25.54 2.64
C GLU A 206 29.73 26.25 3.21
N THR A 207 29.62 26.81 4.42
CA THR A 207 30.71 27.47 5.13
C THR A 207 31.52 26.48 5.99
N GLY A 208 31.04 25.24 6.11
CA GLY A 208 31.63 24.18 6.93
C GLY A 208 31.22 24.23 8.40
N GLN A 209 30.24 25.07 8.78
CA GLN A 209 29.66 25.01 10.12
C GLN A 209 28.78 23.77 10.25
N VAL A 210 28.91 23.07 11.37
CA VAL A 210 28.13 21.85 11.61
C VAL A 210 26.67 22.23 11.83
N VAL A 211 25.79 21.64 11.02
CA VAL A 211 24.34 21.77 11.12
C VAL A 211 23.77 20.66 12.00
N ALA A 212 24.17 19.42 11.77
CA ALA A 212 23.71 18.26 12.53
C ALA A 212 24.74 17.13 12.55
N THR A 213 24.65 16.25 13.55
CA THR A 213 25.42 15.01 13.63
C THR A 213 24.50 13.85 13.98
N ALA A 214 24.91 12.64 13.59
CA ALA A 214 24.36 11.39 14.08
C ALA A 214 25.52 10.44 14.42
N GLU A 215 25.44 9.78 15.57
CA GLU A 215 26.42 8.77 15.97
C GLU A 215 26.28 7.51 15.11
N ALA A 216 25.04 7.06 14.91
CA ALA A 216 24.75 5.97 14.00
C ALA A 216 23.38 6.13 13.33
N VAL A 217 23.34 5.82 12.04
CA VAL A 217 22.13 5.68 11.24
C VAL A 217 22.15 4.27 10.65
N THR A 218 21.21 3.43 11.04
CA THR A 218 21.10 2.07 10.52
C THR A 218 19.97 1.98 9.51
N SER A 219 20.14 1.11 8.53
CA SER A 219 19.13 0.84 7.50
C SER A 219 18.62 -0.58 7.62
N ARG A 220 17.38 -0.81 7.18
CA ARG A 220 16.80 -2.14 7.01
C ARG A 220 16.29 -2.32 5.59
N SER A 221 16.38 -3.53 5.07
CA SER A 221 15.72 -3.91 3.82
C SER A 221 14.20 -3.89 4.02
N VAL A 222 13.49 -3.24 3.12
CA VAL A 222 12.02 -3.12 3.10
C VAL A 222 11.53 -3.55 1.72
N THR A 223 10.54 -4.43 1.71
CA THR A 223 9.84 -4.89 0.51
C THR A 223 8.52 -4.13 0.32
N PRO A 224 7.92 -4.13 -0.88
CA PRO A 224 6.60 -3.51 -1.09
C PRO A 224 5.51 -4.04 -0.13
N ASP A 225 5.57 -5.33 0.23
CA ASP A 225 4.63 -5.96 1.16
C ASP A 225 4.77 -5.42 2.60
N ASP A 226 5.97 -5.05 3.02
CA ASP A 226 6.22 -4.43 4.34
C ASP A 226 5.58 -3.03 4.46
N VAL A 227 5.43 -2.33 3.34
CA VAL A 227 4.79 -0.99 3.29
C VAL A 227 3.26 -1.12 3.28
N ALA A 228 2.73 -2.24 2.78
CA ALA A 228 1.29 -2.46 2.65
C ALA A 228 0.57 -2.66 4.00
N GLY A 229 1.26 -3.15 5.04
CA GLY A 229 0.79 -3.24 6.43
C GLY A 229 -0.40 -4.19 6.67
N PRO A 230 -0.41 -4.99 7.75
CA PRO A 230 -1.56 -5.80 8.13
C PRO A 230 -2.64 -4.90 8.73
N GLY A 231 -3.58 -4.44 7.89
CA GLY A 231 -4.61 -3.48 8.30
C GLY A 231 -5.18 -2.64 7.17
N ARG A 232 -4.58 -2.69 5.97
CA ARG A 232 -5.29 -2.32 4.75
C ARG A 232 -6.40 -3.34 4.49
N VAL A 233 -7.54 -3.17 5.14
CA VAL A 233 -8.77 -3.39 4.38
C VAL A 233 -8.78 -2.21 3.40
N PRO A 234 -8.68 -2.44 2.08
CA PRO A 234 -8.71 -1.36 1.10
C PRO A 234 -10.16 -0.87 1.05
N HIS A 235 -10.55 0.00 1.98
CA HIS A 235 -11.89 0.56 2.03
C HIS A 235 -12.17 1.48 0.83
N GLU A 236 -11.12 1.85 0.07
CA GLU A 236 -11.17 2.83 -1.02
C GLU A 236 -10.34 2.42 -2.24
N SER A 237 -10.16 1.12 -2.49
CA SER A 237 -9.70 0.68 -3.81
C SER A 237 -10.88 0.60 -4.76
N LEU A 238 -10.76 1.18 -5.96
CA LEU A 238 -11.67 0.89 -7.06
C LEU A 238 -11.46 -0.58 -7.46
N PHE A 239 -12.32 -1.46 -6.96
CA PHE A 239 -12.31 -2.86 -7.35
C PHE A 239 -12.72 -2.97 -8.82
N ARG A 240 -11.95 -3.72 -9.62
CA ARG A 240 -12.40 -4.17 -10.95
C ARG A 240 -12.87 -5.61 -10.86
N VAL A 241 -13.97 -5.92 -11.54
CA VAL A 241 -14.39 -7.31 -11.78
C VAL A 241 -13.37 -7.95 -12.72
N GLN A 242 -12.74 -9.03 -12.27
CA GLN A 242 -11.88 -9.88 -13.09
C GLN A 242 -12.47 -11.29 -13.12
N TRP A 243 -12.81 -11.75 -14.32
CA TRP A 243 -13.28 -13.12 -14.54
C TRP A 243 -12.08 -14.06 -14.63
N ALA A 244 -12.02 -15.05 -13.75
CA ALA A 244 -11.04 -16.13 -13.79
C ALA A 244 -11.69 -17.37 -14.40
N ALA A 245 -11.03 -17.96 -15.41
CA ALA A 245 -11.48 -19.22 -15.99
C ALA A 245 -11.36 -20.34 -14.94
N LEU A 246 -12.46 -21.04 -14.68
CA LEU A 246 -12.41 -22.27 -13.90
C LEU A 246 -11.83 -23.40 -14.77
N PRO A 247 -11.03 -24.31 -14.19
CA PRO A 247 -10.54 -25.47 -14.92
C PRO A 247 -11.70 -26.32 -15.43
N GLU A 248 -11.55 -26.86 -16.64
CA GLU A 248 -12.58 -27.67 -17.30
C GLU A 248 -12.87 -28.92 -16.45
N ALA A 249 -14.14 -29.11 -16.08
CA ALA A 249 -14.53 -30.25 -15.25
C ALA A 249 -14.39 -31.55 -16.07
N PRO A 250 -13.88 -32.65 -15.46
CA PRO A 250 -13.77 -33.93 -16.16
C PRO A 250 -15.16 -34.45 -16.56
N ALA A 251 -15.28 -35.01 -17.78
CA ALA A 251 -16.55 -35.48 -18.34
C ALA A 251 -17.33 -36.47 -17.44
N ALA A 252 -16.63 -37.21 -16.57
CA ALA A 252 -17.25 -38.11 -15.58
C ALA A 252 -18.06 -37.38 -14.49
N ALA A 253 -17.78 -36.10 -14.21
CA ALA A 253 -18.62 -35.27 -13.34
C ALA A 253 -19.96 -34.91 -14.02
N VAL A 254 -20.03 -35.05 -15.35
CA VAL A 254 -21.19 -34.71 -16.17
C VAL A 254 -22.20 -35.87 -16.24
N GLU A 255 -21.79 -37.12 -16.00
CA GLU A 255 -22.66 -38.30 -16.07
C GLU A 255 -23.74 -38.33 -14.97
N GLY A 256 -23.51 -37.66 -13.84
CA GLY A 256 -24.52 -37.44 -12.80
C GLY A 256 -25.63 -36.46 -13.21
N LEU A 257 -25.46 -35.75 -14.34
CA LEU A 257 -26.44 -34.80 -14.88
C LEU A 257 -27.55 -35.44 -15.74
N ALA A 258 -27.51 -36.76 -15.98
CA ALA A 258 -28.48 -37.47 -16.81
C ALA A 258 -29.89 -37.60 -16.18
N ALA A 259 -30.08 -37.17 -14.92
CA ALA A 259 -31.36 -37.27 -14.20
C ALA A 259 -32.36 -36.13 -14.49
N GLY A 260 -32.00 -35.20 -15.36
CA GLY A 260 -32.81 -34.03 -15.70
C GLY A 260 -32.80 -32.96 -14.60
N TYR A 261 -32.95 -31.69 -15.00
CA TYR A 261 -32.97 -30.55 -14.09
C TYR A 261 -34.37 -30.00 -13.93
N PRO A 262 -34.83 -29.72 -12.70
CA PRO A 262 -35.97 -28.85 -12.53
C PRO A 262 -35.61 -27.44 -13.01
N VAL A 263 -36.42 -26.90 -13.90
CA VAL A 263 -36.28 -25.54 -14.44
C VAL A 263 -37.45 -24.69 -13.95
N VAL A 264 -37.16 -23.47 -13.52
CA VAL A 264 -38.16 -22.56 -12.96
C VAL A 264 -38.46 -21.43 -13.93
N GLY A 265 -39.75 -21.17 -14.17
CA GLY A 265 -40.20 -20.00 -14.90
C GLY A 265 -40.37 -20.20 -16.41
N PRO A 266 -40.73 -19.13 -17.13
CA PRO A 266 -41.22 -19.19 -18.50
C PRO A 266 -40.13 -19.47 -19.55
N ASP A 267 -38.86 -19.28 -19.21
CA ASP A 267 -37.73 -19.38 -20.14
C ASP A 267 -37.20 -20.82 -20.30
N ALA A 268 -37.93 -21.81 -19.78
CA ALA A 268 -37.52 -23.20 -19.79
C ALA A 268 -37.33 -23.76 -21.21
N ASP A 269 -38.21 -23.40 -22.15
CA ASP A 269 -38.13 -23.87 -23.52
C ASP A 269 -36.93 -23.27 -24.27
N GLU A 270 -36.62 -21.99 -24.03
CA GLU A 270 -35.44 -21.35 -24.60
C GLU A 270 -34.15 -21.94 -24.04
N LEU A 271 -34.10 -22.19 -22.72
CA LEU A 271 -32.96 -22.83 -22.06
C LEU A 271 -32.71 -24.24 -22.62
N ARG A 272 -33.77 -25.03 -22.83
CA ARG A 272 -33.67 -26.36 -23.43
C ARG A 272 -33.09 -26.31 -24.84
N ALA A 273 -33.58 -25.39 -25.67
CA ALA A 273 -33.09 -25.20 -27.03
C ALA A 273 -31.61 -24.80 -27.04
N LEU A 274 -31.17 -23.97 -26.09
CA LEU A 274 -29.77 -23.54 -25.97
C LEU A 274 -28.84 -24.67 -25.52
N LEU A 275 -29.30 -25.51 -24.59
CA LEU A 275 -28.50 -26.59 -24.02
C LEU A 275 -28.58 -27.91 -24.80
N GLY A 276 -29.47 -28.01 -25.80
CA GLY A 276 -29.68 -29.24 -26.58
C GLY A 276 -30.21 -30.41 -25.76
N ILE A 277 -30.94 -30.13 -24.67
CA ILE A 277 -31.47 -31.14 -23.75
C ILE A 277 -32.79 -31.69 -24.31
N ALA A 278 -32.94 -33.02 -24.33
CA ALA A 278 -34.20 -33.67 -24.72
C ALA A 278 -35.31 -33.41 -23.67
N ASP A 279 -36.56 -33.35 -24.13
CA ASP A 279 -37.74 -33.05 -23.28
C ASP A 279 -37.94 -34.09 -22.16
N GLU A 280 -37.40 -35.30 -22.35
CA GLU A 280 -37.48 -36.42 -21.42
C GLU A 280 -36.61 -36.16 -20.17
N GLY A 281 -37.25 -35.71 -19.08
CA GLY A 281 -36.66 -35.62 -17.73
C GLY A 281 -36.57 -34.22 -17.12
N THR A 282 -36.95 -33.16 -17.85
CA THR A 282 -36.86 -31.78 -17.37
C THR A 282 -38.23 -31.28 -16.89
N ALA A 283 -38.48 -31.30 -15.58
CA ALA A 283 -39.72 -30.75 -15.01
C ALA A 283 -39.68 -29.21 -14.97
N VAL A 284 -40.74 -28.55 -15.43
CA VAL A 284 -40.89 -27.09 -15.36
C VAL A 284 -41.79 -26.75 -14.18
N TYR A 285 -41.32 -25.82 -13.36
CA TYR A 285 -42.05 -25.31 -12.20
C TYR A 285 -42.35 -23.84 -12.35
N ALA A 286 -43.49 -23.41 -11.83
CA ALA A 286 -43.85 -22.00 -11.80
C ALA A 286 -43.00 -21.22 -10.79
N ASP A 287 -42.58 -21.88 -9.72
CA ASP A 287 -41.81 -21.26 -8.65
C ASP A 287 -40.65 -22.14 -8.11
N VAL A 288 -39.70 -21.48 -7.46
CA VAL A 288 -38.49 -22.12 -6.91
C VAL A 288 -38.77 -23.05 -5.72
N ARG A 289 -39.91 -22.89 -5.02
CA ARG A 289 -40.30 -23.72 -3.87
C ARG A 289 -40.87 -25.05 -4.33
N GLU A 290 -41.69 -25.04 -5.36
CA GLU A 290 -42.19 -26.23 -6.04
C GLU A 290 -41.05 -27.01 -6.68
N ALA A 291 -40.10 -26.33 -7.31
CA ALA A 291 -38.90 -26.97 -7.84
C ALA A 291 -38.02 -27.61 -6.76
N ALA A 292 -37.98 -27.04 -5.56
CA ALA A 292 -37.29 -27.64 -4.42
C ALA A 292 -37.97 -28.94 -3.91
N MET A 293 -39.21 -29.22 -4.32
CA MET A 293 -39.95 -30.45 -4.00
C MET A 293 -39.83 -31.56 -5.07
N TYR A 294 -38.84 -31.48 -5.97
CA TYR A 294 -38.60 -32.49 -7.01
C TYR A 294 -38.32 -33.88 -6.41
N GLY A 295 -39.31 -34.78 -6.41
CA GLY A 295 -39.18 -36.18 -5.97
C GLY A 295 -39.11 -36.40 -4.45
N GLU A 296 -38.80 -37.65 -4.02
CA GLU A 296 -38.65 -38.00 -2.59
C GLU A 296 -37.34 -37.46 -1.97
N THR A 297 -36.41 -36.96 -2.79
CA THR A 297 -35.11 -36.40 -2.38
C THR A 297 -34.83 -35.09 -3.11
N ALA A 298 -34.45 -34.04 -2.39
CA ALA A 298 -34.18 -32.71 -2.96
C ALA A 298 -33.19 -32.79 -4.15
N PRO A 299 -33.43 -32.04 -5.23
CA PRO A 299 -32.59 -32.09 -6.42
C PRO A 299 -31.20 -31.54 -6.13
N GLY A 300 -30.16 -32.10 -6.75
CA GLY A 300 -28.79 -31.57 -6.57
C GLY A 300 -28.61 -30.15 -7.14
N CYS A 301 -29.43 -29.78 -8.12
CA CYS A 301 -29.38 -28.47 -8.79
C CYS A 301 -30.76 -28.09 -9.35
N VAL A 302 -31.08 -26.80 -9.33
CA VAL A 302 -32.29 -26.18 -9.91
C VAL A 302 -31.85 -25.03 -10.82
N LEU A 303 -32.40 -24.97 -12.04
CA LEU A 303 -32.07 -23.92 -13.01
C LEU A 303 -33.14 -22.83 -12.99
N LEU A 304 -32.71 -21.58 -12.86
CA LEU A 304 -33.56 -20.38 -12.88
C LEU A 304 -33.12 -19.49 -14.05
N PRO A 305 -33.66 -19.69 -15.26
CA PRO A 305 -33.36 -18.87 -16.42
C PRO A 305 -33.98 -17.48 -16.36
N PHE A 306 -33.19 -16.48 -16.75
CA PHE A 306 -33.55 -15.13 -17.14
C PHE A 306 -32.98 -14.87 -18.52
N LEU A 307 -33.58 -15.51 -19.51
CA LEU A 307 -33.21 -15.42 -20.92
C LEU A 307 -34.12 -14.44 -21.67
N SER A 308 -35.35 -14.27 -21.17
CA SER A 308 -36.33 -13.35 -21.72
C SER A 308 -36.26 -11.97 -21.06
N GLY A 309 -35.54 -11.06 -21.70
CA GLY A 309 -35.66 -9.61 -21.49
C GLY A 309 -34.68 -8.90 -22.41
N SER A 310 -35.04 -8.06 -23.38
CA SER A 310 -36.27 -7.33 -23.74
C SER A 310 -36.44 -7.39 -25.27
N PRO A 311 -37.63 -7.17 -25.87
CA PRO A 311 -37.69 -6.76 -27.26
C PRO A 311 -36.91 -5.45 -27.38
N VAL A 312 -35.74 -5.51 -28.01
CA VAL A 312 -34.94 -4.36 -28.37
C VAL A 312 -35.74 -3.57 -29.41
N VAL A 313 -36.45 -2.52 -28.99
CA VAL A 313 -37.07 -1.56 -29.92
C VAL A 313 -36.06 -0.44 -30.13
N GLY A 314 -35.03 -0.72 -30.95
CA GLY A 314 -33.86 0.15 -31.12
C GLY A 314 -32.86 0.07 -29.94
N ASP A 315 -31.89 0.99 -29.87
CA ASP A 315 -30.73 0.93 -28.94
C ASP A 315 -31.02 1.22 -27.44
N ALA A 316 -32.29 1.18 -26.98
CA ALA A 316 -32.64 1.54 -25.61
C ALA A 316 -33.45 0.44 -24.91
N VAL A 317 -32.92 -0.05 -23.77
CA VAL A 317 -33.62 -0.98 -22.87
C VAL A 317 -34.67 -0.20 -22.05
N ASP A 318 -35.90 -0.71 -21.97
CA ASP A 318 -36.95 -0.13 -21.14
C ASP A 318 -36.62 -0.32 -19.63
N PRO A 319 -36.43 0.75 -18.85
CA PRO A 319 -36.14 0.66 -17.41
C PRO A 319 -37.23 -0.09 -16.61
N ALA A 320 -38.48 -0.08 -17.08
CA ALA A 320 -39.57 -0.82 -16.42
C ALA A 320 -39.38 -2.33 -16.56
N VAL A 321 -38.88 -2.80 -17.71
CA VAL A 321 -38.57 -4.23 -17.95
C VAL A 321 -37.41 -4.65 -17.06
N VAL A 322 -36.33 -3.86 -17.02
CA VAL A 322 -35.18 -4.11 -16.13
C VAL A 322 -35.65 -4.23 -14.68
N ARG A 323 -36.41 -3.24 -14.20
CA ARG A 323 -36.93 -3.23 -12.83
C ARG A 323 -37.79 -4.47 -12.54
N SER A 324 -38.65 -4.87 -13.46
CA SER A 324 -39.52 -6.04 -13.31
C SER A 324 -38.69 -7.33 -13.20
N VAL A 325 -37.71 -7.52 -14.09
CA VAL A 325 -36.85 -8.71 -14.10
C VAL A 325 -35.99 -8.77 -12.83
N THR A 326 -35.38 -7.65 -12.42
CA THR A 326 -34.58 -7.57 -11.20
C THR A 326 -35.41 -7.88 -9.95
N LEU A 327 -36.64 -7.36 -9.87
CA LEU A 327 -37.53 -7.66 -8.74
C LEU A 327 -37.97 -9.12 -8.72
N GLY A 328 -38.28 -9.72 -9.88
CA GLY A 328 -38.61 -11.14 -9.98
C GLY A 328 -37.44 -12.05 -9.59
N ALA A 329 -36.21 -11.68 -9.98
CA ALA A 329 -35.00 -12.38 -9.56
C ALA A 329 -34.78 -12.28 -8.05
N LEU A 330 -34.93 -11.08 -7.48
CA LEU A 330 -34.81 -10.86 -6.04
C LEU A 330 -35.85 -11.68 -5.26
N GLU A 331 -37.10 -11.69 -5.70
CA GLU A 331 -38.18 -12.45 -5.07
C GLU A 331 -37.89 -13.96 -5.10
N SER A 332 -37.42 -14.48 -6.24
CA SER A 332 -37.03 -15.89 -6.39
C SER A 332 -35.87 -16.27 -5.47
N LEU A 333 -34.84 -15.41 -5.37
CA LEU A 333 -33.70 -15.64 -4.47
C LEU A 333 -34.11 -15.60 -3.00
N GLN A 334 -34.95 -14.64 -2.61
CA GLN A 334 -35.48 -14.56 -1.25
C GLN A 334 -36.35 -15.79 -0.91
N ALA A 335 -37.19 -16.24 -1.84
CA ALA A 335 -38.01 -17.43 -1.67
C ALA A 335 -37.17 -18.70 -1.54
N TRP A 336 -36.10 -18.84 -2.33
CA TRP A 336 -35.16 -19.95 -2.26
C TRP A 336 -34.42 -19.99 -0.92
N LEU A 337 -33.87 -18.86 -0.48
CA LEU A 337 -33.09 -18.75 0.76
C LEU A 337 -33.95 -18.95 2.02
N ALA A 338 -35.25 -18.67 1.94
CA ALA A 338 -36.19 -18.89 3.03
C ALA A 338 -36.65 -20.37 3.16
N GLU A 339 -36.41 -21.21 2.15
CA GLU A 339 -36.86 -22.60 2.13
C GLU A 339 -35.80 -23.54 2.72
N GLU A 340 -36.03 -24.08 3.92
CA GLU A 340 -35.05 -24.94 4.61
C GLU A 340 -34.66 -26.18 3.80
N ARG A 341 -35.56 -26.68 2.96
CA ARG A 341 -35.33 -27.86 2.10
C ARG A 341 -34.39 -27.58 0.92
N SER A 342 -34.19 -26.31 0.57
CA SER A 342 -33.28 -25.89 -0.49
C SER A 342 -31.80 -25.94 -0.06
N ALA A 343 -31.51 -26.09 1.25
CA ALA A 343 -30.16 -26.07 1.80
C ALA A 343 -29.23 -27.17 1.24
N GLY A 344 -29.80 -28.28 0.76
CA GLY A 344 -29.06 -29.38 0.10
C GLY A 344 -28.91 -29.23 -1.42
N SER A 345 -29.54 -28.20 -2.01
CA SER A 345 -29.67 -27.99 -3.45
C SER A 345 -28.91 -26.74 -3.90
N ARG A 346 -28.43 -26.74 -5.15
CA ARG A 346 -27.81 -25.56 -5.75
C ARG A 346 -28.80 -24.86 -6.68
N LEU A 347 -29.03 -23.57 -6.46
CA LEU A 347 -29.74 -22.74 -7.43
C LEU A 347 -28.75 -22.16 -8.42
N VAL A 348 -28.97 -22.37 -9.72
CA VAL A 348 -28.16 -21.81 -10.80
C VAL A 348 -29.01 -20.81 -11.56
N VAL A 349 -28.64 -19.53 -11.44
CA VAL A 349 -29.24 -18.44 -12.20
C VAL A 349 -28.59 -18.41 -13.58
N VAL A 350 -29.39 -18.57 -14.63
CA VAL A 350 -28.90 -18.58 -16.01
C VAL A 350 -29.26 -17.28 -16.69
N THR A 351 -28.26 -16.54 -17.14
CA THR A 351 -28.42 -15.26 -17.84
C THR A 351 -27.74 -15.32 -19.20
N ARG A 352 -28.18 -14.49 -20.14
CA ARG A 352 -27.52 -14.28 -21.43
C ARG A 352 -27.04 -12.84 -21.56
N GLY A 353 -25.82 -12.64 -22.05
CA GLY A 353 -25.29 -11.30 -22.35
C GLY A 353 -25.20 -10.35 -21.15
N ALA A 354 -25.35 -10.84 -19.91
CA ALA A 354 -25.49 -9.99 -18.73
C ALA A 354 -24.18 -9.30 -18.30
N VAL A 355 -23.03 -9.85 -18.69
CA VAL A 355 -21.69 -9.38 -18.32
C VAL A 355 -20.73 -9.62 -19.48
N SER A 356 -19.83 -8.67 -19.75
CA SER A 356 -18.69 -8.89 -20.65
C SER A 356 -17.62 -9.63 -19.86
N ALA A 357 -17.57 -10.96 -20.02
CA ALA A 357 -16.66 -11.81 -19.28
C ALA A 357 -15.29 -11.96 -19.97
N VAL A 358 -15.26 -11.75 -21.29
CA VAL A 358 -14.03 -11.75 -22.10
C VAL A 358 -13.90 -10.46 -22.94
N PRO A 359 -12.66 -10.03 -23.27
CA PRO A 359 -12.45 -8.85 -24.10
C PRO A 359 -13.15 -8.98 -25.47
N GLY A 360 -14.04 -8.03 -25.78
CA GLY A 360 -14.77 -7.98 -27.06
C GLY A 360 -16.13 -8.69 -27.05
N GLU A 361 -16.59 -9.17 -25.90
CA GLU A 361 -17.95 -9.70 -25.75
C GLU A 361 -18.96 -8.56 -25.55
N ASP A 362 -19.99 -8.53 -26.39
CA ASP A 362 -21.09 -7.56 -26.29
C ASP A 362 -22.02 -7.92 -25.12
N VAL A 363 -22.44 -6.88 -24.38
CA VAL A 363 -23.54 -6.95 -23.40
C VAL A 363 -24.82 -6.62 -24.16
N THR A 364 -25.83 -7.49 -24.11
CA THR A 364 -27.09 -7.37 -24.89
C THR A 364 -28.31 -7.59 -24.06
#